data_AF-A0A553FR03-F1
#
_entry.id   AF-A0A553FR03-F1
#
_cell.length_a   1.000
_cell.length_b   1.000
_cell.length_c   1.000
_cell.angle_alpha   90.00
_cell.angle_beta   90.00
_cell.angle_gamma   90.00
#
_symmetry.space_group_name_H-M   'P 1'
#
loop_
_entity.id
_entity.type
_entity.pdbx_description
1 polymer ?
#
loop_
_entity_poly.entity_id
_entity_poly.type
_entity_poly.pdbx_seq_one_letter_code
_entity_poly.pdbx_strand_id
1 'polypeptide(L)'
;MHKLHLLANENFNQIQNSQELLTLLNEKGRDVQKILFTLDYLDQLRKLQVELVKLQSHIIKHKLRVAVIFEGRDAAGKGGSIKRFIEHLNPRAMRVVALAKPTDRERGQWYFRRYTKVLPNAGEIVFFDRSWYNRAVVEPVMGFCDVGEYQQFMRQVPEFEHMLFESGVKMTKFWFSIEKQEQAKRFEARRNNPLKRWKLSPVDQKGQEFWDRYTYYKEQMFSRTHTSYSPWVIVKTNIKKEARLESIRHLLSSFEYEGKDEAVTRVLPDPNVIMRFHRSVYSD
;
A
#
# COMPACT_ATOMS: atom_id res chain seq x y z
N MET A 1 -0.93 23.61 -30.33
CA MET A 1 -2.31 23.38 -29.86
C MET A 1 -2.80 22.04 -30.42
N HIS A 2 -2.74 20.94 -29.66
CA HIS A 2 -3.40 19.71 -30.07
C HIS A 2 -4.90 19.90 -29.90
N LYS A 3 -5.66 19.95 -31.00
CA LYS A 3 -7.12 19.86 -30.98
C LYS A 3 -7.49 18.54 -30.29
N LEU A 4 -7.91 18.62 -29.03
CA LEU A 4 -8.75 17.59 -28.44
C LEU A 4 -10.01 17.54 -29.31
N HIS A 5 -10.10 16.56 -30.20
CA HIS A 5 -11.38 16.19 -30.78
C HIS A 5 -12.25 15.67 -29.63
N LEU A 6 -12.99 16.59 -29.03
CA LEU A 6 -14.03 16.29 -28.07
C LEU A 6 -15.09 15.45 -28.79
N LEU A 7 -15.58 14.43 -28.10
CA LEU A 7 -16.71 13.66 -28.56
C LEU A 7 -17.91 14.62 -28.54
N ALA A 8 -18.39 15.06 -29.70
CA ALA A 8 -19.61 15.87 -29.77
C ALA A 8 -20.81 14.99 -29.41
N ASN A 9 -21.76 15.53 -28.64
CA ASN A 9 -22.92 14.76 -28.14
C ASN A 9 -23.74 14.12 -29.27
N GLU A 10 -23.77 14.72 -30.45
CA GLU A 10 -24.48 14.21 -31.63
C GLU A 10 -24.01 12.81 -32.06
N ASN A 11 -22.72 12.50 -31.87
CA ASN A 11 -22.15 11.21 -32.27
C ASN A 11 -22.53 10.07 -31.32
N PHE A 12 -22.95 10.36 -30.08
CA PHE A 12 -23.35 9.33 -29.12
C PHE A 12 -24.80 8.89 -29.27
N ASN A 13 -25.67 9.78 -29.75
CA ASN A 13 -27.10 9.49 -29.94
C ASN A 13 -27.36 8.45 -31.04
N GLN A 14 -26.38 8.18 -31.89
CA GLN A 14 -26.48 7.22 -33.00
C GLN A 14 -25.90 5.83 -32.65
N ILE A 15 -25.26 5.69 -31.49
CA ILE A 15 -24.61 4.44 -31.07
C ILE A 15 -25.67 3.50 -30.50
N GLN A 16 -25.81 2.33 -31.10
CA GLN A 16 -26.80 1.34 -30.70
C GLN A 16 -26.21 0.18 -29.91
N ASN A 17 -24.90 -0.02 -29.97
CA ASN A 17 -24.23 -1.13 -29.29
C ASN A 17 -22.80 -0.78 -28.85
N SER A 18 -22.21 -1.65 -28.03
CA SER A 18 -20.85 -1.48 -27.53
C SER A 18 -19.81 -1.45 -28.64
N GLN A 19 -20.01 -2.21 -29.73
CA GLN A 19 -19.04 -2.30 -30.82
C GLN A 19 -18.90 -0.95 -31.54
N GLU A 20 -20.01 -0.28 -31.83
CA GLU A 20 -20.04 1.05 -32.45
C GLU A 20 -19.36 2.10 -31.58
N LEU A 21 -19.57 2.06 -30.25
CA LEU A 21 -18.87 2.95 -29.32
C LEU A 21 -17.37 2.72 -29.33
N LEU A 22 -16.93 1.46 -29.31
CA LEU A 22 -15.51 1.12 -29.33
C LEU A 22 -14.84 1.55 -30.64
N THR A 23 -15.52 1.38 -31.78
CA THR A 23 -15.06 1.85 -33.09
C THR A 23 -14.91 3.36 -33.11
N LEU A 24 -15.93 4.11 -32.68
CA LEU A 24 -15.87 5.58 -32.61
C LEU A 24 -14.73 6.06 -31.71
N LEU A 25 -14.52 5.42 -30.56
CA LEU A 25 -13.42 5.78 -29.64
C LEU A 25 -12.05 5.53 -30.29
N ASN A 26 -11.87 4.42 -30.99
CA ASN A 26 -10.65 4.12 -31.74
C ASN A 26 -10.41 5.14 -32.87
N GLU A 27 -11.44 5.45 -33.67
CA GLU A 27 -11.36 6.44 -34.75
C GLU A 27 -10.99 7.84 -34.26
N LYS A 28 -11.45 8.22 -33.06
CA LYS A 28 -11.09 9.50 -32.41
C LYS A 28 -9.74 9.44 -31.67
N GLY A 29 -8.93 8.40 -31.89
CA GLY A 29 -7.60 8.23 -31.31
C GLY A 29 -7.62 8.07 -29.79
N ARG A 30 -8.71 7.54 -29.21
CA ARG A 30 -8.79 7.24 -27.78
C ARG A 30 -8.23 5.84 -27.55
N ASP A 31 -7.41 5.72 -26.51
CA ASP A 31 -6.88 4.43 -26.05
C ASP A 31 -8.00 3.63 -25.37
N VAL A 32 -8.75 2.89 -26.19
CA VAL A 32 -9.89 2.05 -25.78
C VAL A 32 -9.47 1.02 -24.73
N GLN A 33 -8.30 0.40 -24.91
CA GLN A 33 -7.78 -0.61 -23.99
C GLN A 33 -7.59 -0.04 -22.58
N LYS A 34 -7.04 1.17 -22.48
CA LYS A 34 -6.89 1.87 -21.20
C LYS A 34 -8.22 2.27 -20.57
N ILE A 35 -9.24 2.60 -21.38
CA ILE A 35 -10.59 2.88 -20.88
C ILE A 35 -11.20 1.61 -20.31
N LEU A 36 -11.21 0.51 -21.07
CA LEU A 36 -11.74 -0.78 -20.64
C LEU A 36 -11.04 -1.26 -19.36
N PHE A 37 -9.70 -1.20 -19.31
CA PHE A 37 -8.92 -1.48 -18.11
C PHE A 37 -9.30 -0.60 -16.91
N THR A 38 -9.70 0.66 -17.15
CA THR A 38 -10.17 1.55 -16.08
C THR A 38 -11.53 1.14 -15.57
N LEU A 39 -12.47 0.82 -16.45
CA LEU A 39 -13.81 0.40 -16.09
C LEU A 39 -13.79 -0.93 -15.32
N ASP A 40 -13.04 -1.91 -15.80
CA ASP A 40 -12.84 -3.19 -15.12
C ASP A 40 -12.22 -3.01 -13.73
N TYR A 41 -11.16 -2.19 -13.61
CA TYR A 41 -10.58 -1.85 -12.31
C TYR A 41 -11.60 -1.23 -11.34
N LEU A 42 -12.46 -0.34 -11.82
CA LEU A 42 -13.46 0.34 -10.97
C LEU A 42 -14.54 -0.64 -10.50
N ASP A 43 -15.00 -1.54 -11.38
CA ASP A 43 -15.96 -2.58 -11.01
C ASP A 43 -15.38 -3.56 -9.98
N GLN A 44 -14.17 -4.06 -10.21
CA GLN A 44 -13.48 -4.95 -9.28
C GLN A 44 -13.23 -4.25 -7.93
N LEU A 45 -12.79 -2.99 -7.94
CA LEU A 45 -12.55 -2.24 -6.71
C LEU A 45 -13.84 -2.10 -5.91
N ARG A 46 -14.97 -1.77 -6.56
CA ARG A 46 -16.27 -1.67 -5.91
C ARG A 46 -16.65 -2.97 -5.22
N LYS A 47 -16.53 -4.11 -5.92
CA LYS A 47 -16.83 -5.44 -5.37
C LYS A 47 -15.92 -5.77 -4.17
N LEU A 48 -14.62 -5.49 -4.27
CA LEU A 48 -13.68 -5.70 -3.16
C LEU A 48 -13.95 -4.76 -1.96
N GLN A 49 -14.44 -3.54 -2.20
CA GLN A 49 -14.83 -2.62 -1.13
C GLN A 49 -16.08 -3.07 -0.38
N VAL A 50 -17.02 -3.75 -1.04
CA VAL A 50 -18.12 -4.45 -0.36
C VAL A 50 -17.58 -5.51 0.60
N GLU A 51 -16.60 -6.30 0.15
CA GLU A 51 -15.95 -7.31 0.99
C GLU A 51 -15.16 -6.68 2.16
N LEU A 52 -14.53 -5.52 1.96
CA LEU A 52 -13.89 -4.77 3.05
C LEU A 52 -14.90 -4.31 4.12
N VAL A 53 -16.12 -3.94 3.72
CA VAL A 53 -17.20 -3.58 4.67
C VAL A 53 -17.66 -4.80 5.47
N LYS A 54 -17.78 -5.97 4.82
CA LYS A 54 -18.07 -7.24 5.52
C LYS A 54 -16.96 -7.58 6.51
N LEU A 55 -15.70 -7.49 6.08
CA LEU A 55 -14.54 -7.70 6.96
C LEU A 55 -14.55 -6.74 8.14
N GLN A 56 -14.82 -5.45 7.94
CA GLN A 56 -14.90 -4.48 9.03
C GLN A 56 -16.02 -4.82 10.02
N SER A 57 -17.20 -5.21 9.52
CA SER A 57 -18.31 -5.64 10.38
C SER A 57 -17.92 -6.84 11.24
N HIS A 58 -17.22 -7.81 10.64
CA HIS A 58 -16.69 -8.97 11.37
C HIS A 58 -15.65 -8.55 12.43
N ILE A 59 -14.71 -7.66 12.09
CA ILE A 59 -13.73 -7.11 13.04
C ILE A 59 -14.41 -6.49 14.26
N ILE A 60 -15.46 -5.67 14.04
CA ILE A 60 -16.21 -5.00 15.11
C ILE A 60 -16.96 -6.02 15.98
N LYS A 61 -17.67 -6.97 15.34
CA LYS A 61 -18.48 -8.02 16.00
C LYS A 61 -17.62 -8.90 16.91
N HIS A 62 -16.47 -9.34 16.40
CA HIS A 62 -15.56 -10.23 17.12
C HIS A 62 -14.44 -9.52 17.89
N LYS A 63 -14.51 -8.18 17.98
CA LYS A 63 -13.56 -7.35 18.74
C LYS A 63 -12.09 -7.58 18.33
N LEU A 64 -11.85 -7.92 17.06
CA LEU A 64 -10.51 -8.14 16.53
C LEU A 64 -9.71 -6.84 16.56
N ARG A 65 -8.39 -6.96 16.73
CA ARG A 65 -7.43 -5.85 16.65
C ARG A 65 -6.60 -6.03 15.40
N VAL A 66 -6.76 -5.17 14.39
CA VAL A 66 -6.11 -5.34 13.10
C VAL A 66 -5.17 -4.17 12.80
N ALA A 67 -3.91 -4.47 12.46
CA ALA A 67 -2.92 -3.49 12.03
C ALA A 67 -2.46 -3.81 10.60
N VAL A 68 -2.59 -2.85 9.69
CA VAL A 68 -2.15 -2.99 8.29
C VAL A 68 -1.04 -1.98 8.02
N ILE A 69 0.18 -2.48 7.84
CA ILE A 69 1.38 -1.67 7.67
C ILE A 69 1.70 -1.51 6.19
N PHE A 70 1.84 -0.26 5.73
CA PHE A 70 2.24 0.08 4.38
C PHE A 70 3.64 0.66 4.42
N GLU A 71 4.62 -0.16 4.03
CA GLU A 71 5.99 0.25 3.76
C GLU A 71 6.33 0.14 2.27
N GLY A 72 7.49 0.66 1.89
CA GLY A 72 7.96 0.66 0.51
C GLY A 72 8.56 1.99 0.12
N ARG A 73 9.18 2.01 -1.05
CA ARG A 73 9.88 3.20 -1.57
C ARG A 73 8.94 4.39 -1.78
N ASP A 74 9.53 5.56 -1.87
CA ASP A 74 8.79 6.76 -2.25
C ASP A 74 8.23 6.62 -3.65
N ALA A 75 7.04 7.21 -3.84
CA ALA A 75 6.22 7.05 -5.04
C ALA A 75 5.75 5.62 -5.39
N ALA A 76 5.99 4.60 -4.55
CA ALA A 76 5.52 3.24 -4.79
C ALA A 76 3.98 3.09 -4.80
N GLY A 77 3.26 3.91 -4.02
CA GLY A 77 1.79 3.98 -4.11
C GLY A 77 1.02 3.81 -2.81
N LYS A 78 1.71 3.62 -1.68
CA LYS A 78 1.18 3.44 -0.31
C LYS A 78 -0.10 4.22 -0.01
N GLY A 79 -0.02 5.55 0.17
CA GLY A 79 -1.19 6.38 0.47
C GLY A 79 -2.29 6.36 -0.60
N GLY A 80 -1.95 6.06 -1.85
CA GLY A 80 -2.94 5.86 -2.91
C GLY A 80 -3.72 4.56 -2.76
N SER A 81 -3.10 3.52 -2.20
CA SER A 81 -3.77 2.27 -1.83
C SER A 81 -4.56 2.44 -0.54
N ILE A 82 -3.98 3.02 0.51
CA ILE A 82 -4.72 3.30 1.77
C ILE A 82 -6.02 4.05 1.47
N LYS A 83 -5.98 5.07 0.60
CA LYS A 83 -7.19 5.80 0.18
C LYS A 83 -8.30 4.89 -0.40
N ARG A 84 -7.95 3.78 -1.05
CA ARG A 84 -8.93 2.82 -1.62
C ARG A 84 -9.39 1.77 -0.63
N PHE A 85 -8.55 1.38 0.33
CA PHE A 85 -8.97 0.54 1.44
C PHE A 85 -10.06 1.24 2.27
N ILE A 86 -9.86 2.51 2.60
CA ILE A 86 -10.71 3.22 3.57
C ILE A 86 -11.92 3.92 2.95
N GLU A 87 -12.07 3.92 1.62
CA GLU A 87 -13.01 4.79 0.89
C GLU A 87 -14.47 4.61 1.34
N HIS A 88 -14.85 3.40 1.73
CA HIS A 88 -16.21 3.04 2.15
C HIS A 88 -16.28 2.40 3.55
N LEU A 89 -15.17 2.43 4.32
CA LEU A 89 -15.16 1.89 5.68
C LEU A 89 -15.80 2.86 6.67
N ASN A 90 -16.46 2.33 7.69
CA ASN A 90 -16.99 3.10 8.80
C ASN A 90 -15.84 3.79 9.56
N PRO A 91 -15.79 5.14 9.61
CA PRO A 91 -14.70 5.88 10.22
C PRO A 91 -14.61 5.73 11.74
N ARG A 92 -15.64 5.18 12.40
CA ARG A 92 -15.65 4.99 13.87
C ARG A 92 -14.84 3.76 14.32
N ALA A 93 -14.57 2.84 13.41
CA ALA A 93 -13.86 1.58 13.68
C ALA A 93 -12.63 1.42 12.80
N MET A 94 -12.14 2.52 12.21
CA MET A 94 -10.92 2.54 11.45
C MET A 94 -10.12 3.82 11.69
N ARG A 95 -8.79 3.71 11.62
CA ARG A 95 -7.89 4.88 11.66
C ARG A 95 -6.80 4.76 10.62
N VAL A 96 -6.34 5.91 10.14
CA VAL A 96 -5.09 6.03 9.39
C VAL A 96 -4.05 6.72 10.27
N VAL A 97 -2.92 6.07 10.47
CA VAL A 97 -1.78 6.59 11.22
C VAL A 97 -0.70 7.01 10.23
N ALA A 98 -0.37 8.30 10.23
CA ALA A 98 0.72 8.89 9.46
C ALA A 98 1.51 9.83 10.38
N LEU A 99 2.38 9.28 11.22
CA LEU A 99 3.14 10.07 12.20
C LEU A 99 4.18 10.95 11.50
N ALA A 100 4.27 12.21 11.94
CA ALA A 100 5.34 13.10 11.53
C ALA A 100 6.71 12.67 12.13
N LYS A 101 7.78 13.36 11.73
CA LYS A 101 9.11 13.20 12.32
C LYS A 101 9.03 13.28 13.86
N PRO A 102 9.81 12.47 14.60
CA PRO A 102 9.74 12.47 16.06
C PRO A 102 10.17 13.82 16.64
N THR A 103 9.41 14.32 17.61
CA THR A 103 9.77 15.46 18.45
C THR A 103 11.01 15.16 19.28
N ASP A 104 11.67 16.18 19.83
CA ASP A 104 12.87 16.02 20.67
C ASP A 104 12.60 15.11 21.86
N ARG A 105 11.42 15.27 22.47
CA ARG A 105 10.95 14.42 23.55
C ARG A 105 10.71 12.97 23.11
N GLU A 106 10.21 12.73 21.90
CA GLU A 106 10.02 11.38 21.36
C GLU A 106 11.35 10.72 20.99
N ARG A 107 12.36 11.48 20.53
CA ARG A 107 13.70 10.96 20.26
C ARG A 107 14.40 10.47 21.52
N GLY A 108 14.15 11.09 22.67
CA GLY A 108 14.64 10.63 23.97
C GLY A 108 13.83 9.48 24.60
N GLN A 109 12.80 8.95 23.94
CA GLN A 109 12.00 7.82 24.44
C GLN A 109 12.43 6.50 23.81
N TRP A 110 11.99 5.40 24.42
CA TRP A 110 11.98 4.12 23.71
C TRP A 110 11.23 4.25 22.38
N TYR A 111 11.88 3.86 21.28
CA TYR A 111 11.44 4.13 19.90
C TYR A 111 9.99 3.70 19.62
N PHE A 112 9.58 2.53 20.12
CA PHE A 112 8.25 1.99 19.89
C PHE A 112 7.14 2.70 20.69
N ARG A 113 7.47 3.49 21.73
CA ARG A 113 6.49 4.13 22.63
C ARG A 113 5.48 5.02 21.90
N ARG A 114 5.90 5.71 20.84
CA ARG A 114 4.97 6.56 20.07
C ARG A 114 4.01 5.72 19.23
N TYR A 115 4.45 4.55 18.78
CA TYR A 115 3.66 3.64 17.97
C TYR A 115 2.69 2.81 18.83
N THR A 116 3.07 2.44 20.06
CA THR A 116 2.17 1.70 20.96
C THR A 116 0.91 2.48 21.29
N LYS A 117 1.00 3.81 21.37
CA LYS A 117 -0.15 4.71 21.60
C LYS A 117 -1.22 4.69 20.50
N VAL A 118 -0.86 4.23 19.31
CA VAL A 118 -1.73 4.30 18.12
C VAL A 118 -2.08 2.92 17.57
N LEU A 119 -1.73 1.85 18.27
CA LEU A 119 -2.12 0.48 17.98
C LEU A 119 -3.66 0.31 17.96
N PRO A 120 -4.18 -0.72 17.27
CA PRO A 120 -5.62 -0.99 17.22
C PRO A 120 -6.22 -1.36 18.59
N ASN A 121 -7.37 -0.78 18.89
CA ASN A 121 -8.24 -1.21 19.98
C ASN A 121 -9.16 -2.36 19.55
N ALA A 122 -9.85 -2.98 20.52
CA ALA A 122 -10.81 -4.05 20.26
C ALA A 122 -11.90 -3.60 19.27
N GLY A 123 -12.00 -4.30 18.14
CA GLY A 123 -12.94 -3.99 17.06
C GLY A 123 -12.46 -2.93 16.07
N GLU A 124 -11.17 -2.64 16.05
CA GLU A 124 -10.57 -1.59 15.23
C GLU A 124 -9.59 -2.14 14.19
N ILE A 125 -9.62 -1.55 12.99
CA ILE A 125 -8.59 -1.72 11.96
C ILE A 125 -7.79 -0.42 11.77
N VAL A 126 -6.47 -0.50 11.91
CA VAL A 126 -5.58 0.67 11.80
C VAL A 126 -4.62 0.50 10.62
N PHE A 127 -4.64 1.47 9.71
CA PHE A 127 -3.76 1.53 8.54
C PHE A 127 -2.58 2.46 8.81
N PHE A 128 -1.37 1.94 8.78
CA PHE A 128 -0.14 2.69 9.02
C PHE A 128 0.49 3.12 7.66
N ASP A 129 0.45 4.42 7.34
CA ASP A 129 1.22 5.00 6.22
C ASP A 129 2.64 5.28 6.72
N ARG A 130 3.53 4.31 6.48
CA ARG A 130 4.76 4.08 7.26
C ARG A 130 4.50 3.71 8.72
N SER A 131 5.52 3.19 9.37
CA SER A 131 5.44 2.58 10.69
C SER A 131 6.75 2.72 11.45
N TRP A 132 6.96 1.86 12.45
CA TRP A 132 8.25 1.71 13.13
C TRP A 132 9.37 1.25 12.18
N TYR A 133 9.04 0.70 11.01
CA TYR A 133 10.03 0.36 9.98
C TYR A 133 10.72 1.56 9.32
N ASN A 134 10.36 2.80 9.67
CA ASN A 134 11.18 3.98 9.37
C ASN A 134 12.64 3.77 9.81
N ARG A 135 12.87 3.22 11.01
CA ARG A 135 14.22 2.92 11.52
C ARG A 135 14.90 1.73 10.85
N ALA A 136 14.15 0.88 10.16
CA ALA A 136 14.74 -0.21 9.40
C ALA A 136 15.33 0.25 8.06
N VAL A 137 14.80 1.34 7.49
CA VAL A 137 15.09 1.75 6.10
C VAL A 137 15.40 3.24 5.98
N VAL A 138 14.44 4.12 6.19
CA VAL A 138 14.60 5.56 5.88
C VAL A 138 15.62 6.22 6.80
N GLU A 139 15.55 5.97 8.11
CA GLU A 139 16.46 6.60 9.07
C GLU A 139 17.92 6.24 8.81
N PRO A 140 18.33 4.95 8.65
CA PRO A 140 19.73 4.63 8.41
C PRO A 140 20.20 4.97 6.99
N VAL A 141 19.30 5.08 6.00
CA VAL A 141 19.65 5.60 4.66
C VAL A 141 20.01 7.08 4.72
N MET A 142 19.22 7.86 5.47
CA MET A 142 19.34 9.31 5.52
C MET A 142 20.20 9.83 6.68
N GLY A 143 20.68 8.94 7.56
CA GLY A 143 21.47 9.32 8.74
C GLY A 143 20.64 9.96 9.85
N PHE A 144 19.36 9.58 9.98
CA PHE A 144 18.47 10.06 11.05
C PHE A 144 18.51 9.19 12.32
N CYS A 145 19.25 8.09 12.28
CA CYS A 145 19.60 7.29 13.44
C CYS A 145 21.07 6.90 13.35
N ASP A 146 21.70 6.65 14.51
CA ASP A 146 23.05 6.09 14.54
C ASP A 146 23.03 4.55 14.32
N VAL A 147 24.23 3.97 14.19
CA VAL A 147 24.39 2.52 13.97
C VAL A 147 23.90 1.72 15.18
N GLY A 148 24.09 2.21 16.39
CA GLY A 148 23.64 1.56 17.62
C GLY A 148 22.12 1.49 17.71
N GLU A 149 21.44 2.61 17.43
CA GLU A 149 19.98 2.71 17.36
C GLU A 149 19.39 1.79 16.29
N TYR A 150 20.01 1.74 15.11
CA TYR A 150 19.59 0.83 14.03
C TYR A 150 19.69 -0.63 14.47
N GLN A 151 20.85 -1.04 15.00
CA GLN A 151 21.05 -2.44 15.43
C GLN A 151 20.15 -2.81 16.60
N GLN A 152 19.92 -1.89 17.54
CA GLN A 152 18.98 -2.09 18.63
C GLN A 152 17.56 -2.29 18.10
N PHE A 153 17.09 -1.43 17.19
CA PHE A 153 15.77 -1.59 16.57
C PHE A 153 15.65 -2.92 15.84
N MET A 154 16.65 -3.30 15.04
CA MET A 154 16.64 -4.56 14.29
C MET A 154 16.59 -5.80 15.20
N ARG A 155 17.14 -5.72 16.42
CA ARG A 155 16.99 -6.78 17.44
C ARG A 155 15.61 -6.75 18.11
N GLN A 156 15.06 -5.57 18.38
CA GLN A 156 13.82 -5.42 19.15
C GLN A 156 12.55 -5.62 18.31
N VAL A 157 12.56 -5.30 17.01
CA VAL A 157 11.33 -5.30 16.22
C VAL A 157 10.66 -6.67 16.09
N PRO A 158 11.36 -7.82 15.91
CA PRO A 158 10.69 -9.12 15.87
C PRO A 158 10.02 -9.48 17.20
N GLU A 159 10.67 -9.15 18.32
CA GLU A 159 10.15 -9.35 19.69
C GLU A 159 8.94 -8.45 19.96
N PHE A 160 9.02 -7.18 19.54
CA PHE A 160 7.90 -6.25 19.63
C PHE A 160 6.68 -6.79 18.87
N GLU A 161 6.87 -7.26 17.65
CA GLU A 161 5.80 -7.85 16.84
C GLU A 161 5.30 -9.18 17.40
N HIS A 162 6.16 -9.97 18.04
CA HIS A 162 5.78 -11.22 18.72
C HIS A 162 4.83 -10.92 19.88
N MET A 163 5.16 -9.95 20.74
CA MET A 163 4.27 -9.52 21.82
C MET A 163 2.91 -9.04 21.31
N LEU A 164 2.87 -8.34 20.17
CA LEU A 164 1.60 -7.92 19.55
C LEU A 164 0.80 -9.13 19.03
N PHE A 165 1.48 -10.08 18.39
CA PHE A 165 0.87 -11.31 17.89
C PHE A 165 0.29 -12.15 19.03
N GLU A 166 1.06 -12.42 20.08
CA GLU A 166 0.61 -13.16 21.27
C GLU A 166 -0.55 -12.46 21.98
N SER A 167 -0.52 -11.11 22.02
CA SER A 167 -1.64 -10.35 22.54
C SER A 167 -2.90 -10.53 21.70
N GLY A 168 -2.81 -10.92 20.42
CA GLY A 168 -3.95 -11.13 19.53
C GLY A 168 -4.15 -10.04 18.47
N VAL A 169 -3.13 -9.21 18.21
CA VAL A 169 -3.15 -8.24 17.10
C VAL A 169 -2.90 -8.99 15.80
N LYS A 170 -3.85 -8.93 14.86
CA LYS A 170 -3.69 -9.44 13.50
C LYS A 170 -2.95 -8.40 12.66
N MET A 171 -1.77 -8.74 12.18
CA MET A 171 -0.91 -7.80 11.47
C MET A 171 -0.64 -8.24 10.03
N THR A 172 -0.76 -7.29 9.10
CA THR A 172 -0.38 -7.46 7.69
C THR A 172 0.68 -6.43 7.33
N LYS A 173 1.86 -6.87 6.91
CA LYS A 173 2.98 -6.00 6.53
C LYS A 173 3.20 -5.99 5.03
N PHE A 174 2.80 -4.91 4.37
CA PHE A 174 3.02 -4.71 2.94
C PHE A 174 4.30 -3.95 2.66
N TRP A 175 5.11 -4.46 1.74
CA TRP A 175 6.16 -3.71 1.07
C TRP A 175 5.78 -3.42 -0.38
N PHE A 176 5.52 -2.15 -0.67
CA PHE A 176 5.21 -1.66 -2.00
C PHE A 176 6.51 -1.54 -2.83
N SER A 177 6.73 -2.52 -3.71
CA SER A 177 7.89 -2.62 -4.60
C SER A 177 7.63 -1.93 -5.93
N ILE A 178 8.52 -1.04 -6.33
CA ILE A 178 8.48 -0.27 -7.56
C ILE A 178 9.84 -0.37 -8.24
N GLU A 179 9.89 -0.36 -9.55
CA GLU A 179 11.15 -0.28 -10.30
C GLU A 179 11.75 1.12 -10.29
N LYS A 180 13.08 1.21 -10.42
CA LYS A 180 13.82 2.48 -10.41
C LYS A 180 13.33 3.44 -11.49
N GLN A 181 13.12 2.92 -12.69
CA GLN A 181 12.64 3.68 -13.84
C GLN A 181 11.21 4.21 -13.62
N GLU A 182 10.31 3.37 -13.11
CA GLU A 182 8.93 3.76 -12.83
C GLU A 182 8.85 4.76 -11.66
N GLN A 183 9.74 4.66 -10.68
CA GLN A 183 9.87 5.69 -9.64
C GLN A 183 10.28 7.04 -10.23
N ALA A 184 11.28 7.08 -11.11
CA ALA A 184 11.71 8.31 -11.79
C ALA A 184 10.57 8.95 -12.59
N LYS A 185 9.86 8.15 -13.40
CA LYS A 185 8.66 8.60 -14.14
C LYS A 185 7.61 9.22 -13.22
N ARG A 186 7.37 8.63 -12.04
CA ARG A 186 6.41 9.16 -11.06
C ARG A 186 6.88 10.45 -10.38
N PHE A 187 8.17 10.63 -10.18
CA PHE A 187 8.70 11.89 -9.66
C PHE A 187 8.53 13.02 -10.67
N GLU A 188 8.88 12.79 -11.95
CA GLU A 188 8.61 13.76 -13.02
C GLU A 188 7.13 14.12 -13.12
N ALA A 189 6.25 13.11 -13.13
CA ALA A 189 4.80 13.33 -13.18
C ALA A 189 4.25 14.09 -11.96
N ARG A 190 4.90 14.03 -10.80
CA ARG A 190 4.54 14.82 -9.62
C ARG A 190 5.02 16.27 -9.75
N ARG A 191 6.24 16.49 -10.28
CA ARG A 191 6.81 17.84 -10.49
C ARG A 191 5.95 18.65 -11.44
N ASN A 192 5.45 17.99 -12.48
CA ASN A 192 4.63 18.58 -13.54
C ASN A 192 3.13 18.68 -13.19
N ASN A 193 2.71 18.21 -12.00
CA ASN A 193 1.32 18.25 -11.56
C ASN A 193 1.16 19.13 -10.31
N PRO A 194 0.54 20.32 -10.40
CA PRO A 194 0.37 21.24 -9.28
C PRO A 194 -0.30 20.60 -8.05
N LEU A 195 -1.28 19.71 -8.25
CA LEU A 195 -2.02 19.03 -7.17
C LEU A 195 -1.21 17.95 -6.47
N LYS A 196 -0.04 17.57 -7.01
CA LYS A 196 0.84 16.53 -6.45
C LYS A 196 2.22 17.05 -6.07
N ARG A 197 2.52 18.33 -6.34
CA ARG A 197 3.83 18.93 -6.07
C ARG A 197 4.22 18.86 -4.60
N TRP A 198 3.26 19.01 -3.69
CA TRP A 198 3.46 18.87 -2.24
C TRP A 198 3.95 17.48 -1.81
N LYS A 199 3.83 16.45 -2.65
CA LYS A 199 4.32 15.08 -2.39
C LYS A 199 5.80 14.88 -2.72
N LEU A 200 6.53 15.95 -3.01
CA LEU A 200 7.97 15.93 -3.27
C LEU A 200 8.67 16.64 -2.11
N SER A 201 9.32 15.88 -1.25
CA SER A 201 10.25 16.40 -0.26
C SER A 201 11.69 16.39 -0.79
N PRO A 202 12.62 17.19 -0.21
CA PRO A 202 14.04 17.10 -0.53
C PRO A 202 14.62 15.69 -0.33
N VAL A 203 14.09 14.96 0.66
CA VAL A 203 14.44 13.56 0.96
C VAL A 203 14.03 12.63 -0.18
N ASP A 204 12.82 12.81 -0.73
CA ASP A 204 12.31 12.00 -1.84
C ASP A 204 13.17 12.14 -3.11
N GLN A 205 13.73 13.33 -3.37
CA GLN A 205 14.57 13.59 -4.54
C GLN A 205 15.88 12.81 -4.51
N LYS A 206 16.41 12.53 -3.32
CA LYS A 206 17.57 11.65 -3.13
C LYS A 206 17.25 10.16 -3.25
N GLY A 207 15.97 9.79 -3.37
CA GLY A 207 15.55 8.38 -3.47
C GLY A 207 16.14 7.65 -4.69
N GLN A 208 16.43 8.37 -5.79
CA GLN A 208 17.10 7.82 -6.97
C GLN A 208 18.60 7.63 -6.76
N GLU A 209 19.25 8.60 -6.09
CA GLU A 209 20.67 8.57 -5.73
C GLU A 209 20.97 7.44 -4.74
N PHE A 210 20.18 7.34 -3.67
CA PHE A 210 20.34 6.31 -2.63
C PHE A 210 19.64 5.00 -2.95
N TRP A 211 19.35 4.72 -4.23
CA TRP A 211 18.58 3.55 -4.63
C TRP A 211 19.13 2.25 -4.03
N ASP A 212 20.44 2.04 -4.15
CA ASP A 212 21.14 0.83 -3.71
C ASP A 212 21.25 0.76 -2.18
N ARG A 213 21.46 1.89 -1.52
CA ARG A 213 21.42 1.97 -0.04
C ARG A 213 20.05 1.59 0.50
N TYR A 214 18.98 2.08 -0.11
CA TYR A 214 17.61 1.65 0.20
C TYR A 214 17.40 0.15 -0.08
N THR A 215 17.98 -0.38 -1.16
CA THR A 215 17.91 -1.83 -1.48
C THR A 215 18.54 -2.66 -0.37
N TYR A 216 19.75 -2.28 0.05
CA TYR A 216 20.49 -2.93 1.13
C TYR A 216 19.68 -2.97 2.44
N TYR A 217 19.19 -1.82 2.92
CA TYR A 217 18.44 -1.77 4.17
C TYR A 217 17.09 -2.49 4.10
N LYS A 218 16.41 -2.47 2.94
CA LYS A 218 15.22 -3.30 2.68
C LYS A 218 15.53 -4.80 2.82
N GLU A 219 16.64 -5.27 2.26
CA GLU A 219 17.04 -6.69 2.38
C GLU A 219 17.42 -7.08 3.80
N GLN A 220 18.13 -6.21 4.53
CA GLN A 220 18.39 -6.42 5.96
C GLN A 220 17.09 -6.46 6.78
N MET A 221 16.14 -5.57 6.47
CA MET A 221 14.82 -5.57 7.08
C MET A 221 14.09 -6.89 6.83
N PHE A 222 13.95 -7.31 5.57
CA PHE A 222 13.25 -8.55 5.25
C PHE A 222 13.88 -9.79 5.89
N SER A 223 15.20 -9.93 5.78
CA SER A 223 15.92 -11.12 6.28
C SER A 223 15.81 -11.31 7.79
N ARG A 224 15.64 -10.23 8.57
CA ARG A 224 15.60 -10.27 10.03
C ARG A 224 14.20 -10.14 10.63
N THR A 225 13.22 -9.67 9.85
CA THR A 225 11.88 -9.33 10.36
C THR A 225 10.74 -10.01 9.60
N HIS A 226 11.05 -10.86 8.62
CA HIS A 226 10.09 -11.80 8.07
C HIS A 226 9.99 -13.03 8.99
N THR A 227 8.85 -13.22 9.63
CA THR A 227 8.58 -14.38 10.49
C THR A 227 7.29 -15.08 10.08
N SER A 228 7.05 -16.28 10.59
CA SER A 228 5.80 -17.04 10.32
C SER A 228 4.56 -16.33 10.85
N TYR A 229 4.67 -15.67 12.00
CA TYR A 229 3.58 -14.93 12.66
C TYR A 229 3.43 -13.49 12.18
N SER A 230 4.47 -12.93 11.56
CA SER A 230 4.51 -11.56 11.04
C SER A 230 5.27 -11.52 9.69
N PRO A 231 4.69 -12.10 8.62
CA PRO A 231 5.36 -12.19 7.34
C PRO A 231 5.35 -10.84 6.60
N TRP A 232 6.41 -10.63 5.81
CA TRP A 232 6.45 -9.57 4.80
C TRP A 232 5.78 -10.00 3.50
N VAL A 233 4.92 -9.11 2.99
CA VAL A 233 4.16 -9.28 1.76
C VAL A 233 4.61 -8.21 0.76
N ILE A 234 5.26 -8.64 -0.31
CA ILE A 234 5.76 -7.78 -1.38
C ILE A 234 4.63 -7.56 -2.39
N VAL A 235 4.33 -6.30 -2.67
CA VAL A 235 3.34 -5.88 -3.67
C VAL A 235 4.09 -5.28 -4.85
N LYS A 236 3.97 -5.83 -6.07
CA LYS A 236 4.46 -5.18 -7.29
C LYS A 236 3.55 -4.01 -7.63
N THR A 237 4.13 -2.82 -7.81
CA THR A 237 3.35 -1.57 -7.84
C THR A 237 3.51 -0.74 -9.10
N ASN A 238 4.20 -1.23 -10.12
CA ASN A 238 4.35 -0.51 -11.39
C ASN A 238 2.98 -0.16 -11.99
N ILE A 239 2.03 -1.10 -11.95
CA ILE A 239 0.62 -0.87 -12.27
C ILE A 239 -0.14 -0.57 -10.97
N LYS A 240 -0.34 0.71 -10.64
CA LYS A 240 -0.98 1.14 -9.38
C LYS A 240 -2.37 0.57 -9.15
N LYS A 241 -3.14 0.38 -10.22
CA LYS A 241 -4.53 -0.11 -10.15
C LYS A 241 -4.56 -1.55 -9.68
N GLU A 242 -3.80 -2.40 -10.34
CA GLU A 242 -3.61 -3.81 -9.99
C GLU A 242 -3.08 -3.95 -8.55
N ALA A 243 -2.02 -3.21 -8.19
CA ALA A 243 -1.47 -3.24 -6.83
C ALA A 243 -2.49 -2.92 -5.73
N ARG A 244 -3.48 -2.06 -6.00
CA ARG A 244 -4.57 -1.75 -5.06
C ARG A 244 -5.52 -2.92 -4.90
N LEU A 245 -5.99 -3.48 -6.03
CA LEU A 245 -6.91 -4.62 -6.01
C LEU A 245 -6.25 -5.80 -5.29
N GLU A 246 -5.00 -6.10 -5.64
CA GLU A 246 -4.30 -7.27 -5.13
C GLU A 246 -3.87 -7.14 -3.66
N SER A 247 -3.53 -5.92 -3.20
CA SER A 247 -3.32 -5.70 -1.77
C SER A 247 -4.61 -5.84 -0.96
N ILE A 248 -5.76 -5.40 -1.48
CA ILE A 248 -7.06 -5.61 -0.83
C ILE A 248 -7.39 -7.10 -0.77
N ARG A 249 -7.24 -7.82 -1.89
CA ARG A 249 -7.40 -9.28 -1.95
C ARG A 249 -6.54 -9.99 -0.92
N HIS A 250 -5.26 -9.64 -0.83
CA HIS A 250 -4.37 -10.24 0.16
C HIS A 250 -4.87 -10.04 1.60
N LEU A 251 -5.32 -8.82 1.95
CA LEU A 251 -5.90 -8.57 3.26
C LEU A 251 -7.13 -9.44 3.48
N LEU A 252 -8.11 -9.40 2.56
CA LEU A 252 -9.34 -10.19 2.66
C LEU A 252 -9.08 -11.69 2.77
N SER A 253 -8.13 -12.23 1.99
CA SER A 253 -7.77 -13.66 2.03
C SER A 253 -7.17 -14.10 3.36
N SER A 254 -6.68 -13.17 4.18
CA SER A 254 -6.04 -13.48 5.47
C SER A 254 -7.06 -13.61 6.62
N PHE A 255 -8.35 -13.43 6.36
CA PHE A 255 -9.42 -13.51 7.36
C PHE A 255 -10.54 -14.43 6.89
N GLU A 256 -11.12 -15.18 7.83
CA GLU A 256 -12.39 -15.89 7.63
C GLU A 256 -13.51 -15.03 8.22
N TYR A 257 -14.12 -14.20 7.38
CA TYR A 257 -15.19 -13.27 7.77
C TYR A 257 -16.55 -13.73 7.24
N GLU A 258 -17.60 -13.28 7.91
CA GLU A 258 -18.99 -13.64 7.59
C GLU A 258 -19.37 -13.16 6.17
N GLY A 259 -19.91 -14.07 5.35
CA GLY A 259 -20.32 -13.80 3.96
C GLY A 259 -19.18 -13.76 2.94
N LYS A 260 -17.98 -14.28 3.28
CA LYS A 260 -16.83 -14.41 2.35
C LYS A 260 -17.08 -15.44 1.25
N ASP A 261 -17.71 -16.58 1.56
CA ASP A 261 -17.98 -17.65 0.58
C ASP A 261 -18.99 -17.23 -0.50
N GLU A 262 -19.77 -16.18 -0.22
CA GLU A 262 -20.74 -15.57 -1.14
C GLU A 262 -20.13 -14.41 -1.96
N ALA A 263 -18.81 -14.20 -1.88
CA ALA A 263 -18.15 -13.10 -2.57
C ALA A 263 -18.31 -13.24 -4.10
N VAL A 264 -18.93 -12.24 -4.73
CA VAL A 264 -19.10 -12.15 -6.19
C VAL A 264 -17.83 -11.73 -6.93
N THR A 265 -16.69 -11.73 -6.25
CA THR A 265 -15.38 -11.35 -6.80
C THR A 265 -14.28 -12.22 -6.22
N ARG A 266 -13.18 -12.37 -6.97
CA ARG A 266 -11.99 -13.05 -6.50
C ARG A 266 -11.40 -12.29 -5.30
N VAL A 267 -11.37 -12.95 -4.14
CA VAL A 267 -10.73 -12.45 -2.91
C VAL A 267 -9.30 -12.97 -2.73
N LEU A 268 -8.88 -13.98 -3.50
CA LEU A 268 -7.50 -14.47 -3.50
C LEU A 268 -6.60 -13.57 -4.36
N PRO A 269 -5.40 -13.20 -3.87
CA PRO A 269 -4.51 -12.34 -4.63
C PRO A 269 -3.79 -13.10 -5.76
N ASP A 270 -3.41 -12.37 -6.81
CA ASP A 270 -2.55 -12.87 -7.89
C ASP A 270 -1.11 -13.05 -7.38
N PRO A 271 -0.55 -14.27 -7.43
CA PRO A 271 0.81 -14.54 -6.96
C PRO A 271 1.89 -13.84 -7.78
N ASN A 272 1.59 -13.38 -9.00
CA ASN A 272 2.51 -12.59 -9.81
C ASN A 272 2.64 -11.14 -9.32
N VAL A 273 1.65 -10.65 -8.57
CA VAL A 273 1.60 -9.28 -8.03
C VAL A 273 1.91 -9.26 -6.53
N ILE A 274 1.40 -10.23 -5.79
CA ILE A 274 1.56 -10.39 -4.35
C ILE A 274 2.46 -11.59 -4.09
N MET A 275 3.63 -11.33 -3.52
CA MET A 275 4.62 -12.36 -3.21
C MET A 275 4.93 -12.32 -1.73
N ARG A 276 5.04 -13.48 -1.08
CA ARG A 276 5.69 -13.53 0.23
C ARG A 276 7.18 -13.39 0.02
N PHE A 277 7.85 -12.67 0.92
CA PHE A 277 9.31 -12.68 0.91
C PHE A 277 9.79 -14.10 1.22
N HIS A 278 10.60 -14.66 0.34
CA HIS A 278 11.35 -15.88 0.58
C HIS A 278 12.82 -15.50 0.62
N ARG A 279 13.52 -15.97 1.64
CA ARG A 279 14.98 -15.80 1.72
C ARG A 279 15.58 -16.66 0.60
N SER A 280 16.04 -16.03 -0.48
CA SER A 280 16.84 -16.75 -1.49
C SER A 280 18.11 -17.25 -0.81
N VAL A 281 18.42 -18.53 -0.99
CA VAL A 281 19.68 -19.15 -0.52
C VAL A 281 20.83 -18.82 -1.49
N TYR A 282 20.51 -18.33 -2.69
CA TYR A 282 21.49 -17.96 -3.69
C TYR A 282 21.61 -16.43 -3.78
N SER A 283 22.80 -15.96 -3.45
CA SER A 283 23.32 -14.64 -3.77
C SER A 283 24.42 -14.85 -4.81
N ASP A 284 24.12 -14.54 -6.07
CA ASP A 284 25.15 -14.33 -7.10
C ASP A 284 25.48 -12.84 -7.18
#